data_AF-A0A371GC81-F1
#
_entry.id   AF-A0A371GC81-F1
#
_cell.length_a   1.000
_cell.length_b   1.000
_cell.length_c   1.000
_cell.angle_alpha   90.00
_cell.angle_beta   90.00
_cell.angle_gamma   90.00
#
_symmetry.space_group_name_H-M   'P 1'
#
loop_
_entity.id
_entity.type
_entity.pdbx_description
1 polymer ?
#
loop_
_entity_poly.entity_id
_entity_poly.type
_entity_poly.pdbx_seq_one_letter_code
_entity_poly.pdbx_strand_id
1 'polypeptide(L)'
;MFIKSIDASEFMKTGDKVYQLLNSFVEEIGEKNVIQVVTDNGSNYVMAGKLLQATRTKLFWTPCAAHCLDLMLEDIGKIAKVKKFTNKSELVRHGVTKFATTFLTLQRFHKQK
;
A
#
# COMPACT_ATOMS: atom_id res chain seq x y z
N MET A 1 -5.96 -4.48 -17.99
CA MET A 1 -7.44 -4.47 -17.88
C MET A 1 -7.80 -3.93 -16.51
N PHE A 2 -8.71 -2.95 -16.43
CA PHE A 2 -9.20 -2.35 -15.19
C PHE A 2 -10.66 -2.78 -14.99
N ILE A 3 -11.04 -3.13 -13.75
CA ILE A 3 -12.39 -3.62 -13.45
C ILE A 3 -13.31 -2.44 -13.07
N LYS A 4 -13.01 -1.77 -11.95
CA LYS A 4 -13.73 -0.57 -11.48
C LYS A 4 -12.96 0.16 -10.38
N SER A 5 -13.40 1.37 -10.08
CA SER A 5 -12.97 2.17 -8.93
C SER A 5 -14.20 2.60 -8.15
N ILE A 6 -14.09 2.61 -6.83
CA ILE A 6 -15.17 3.01 -5.93
C ILE A 6 -14.59 4.06 -4.98
N ASP A 7 -15.32 5.15 -4.77
CA ASP A 7 -15.01 6.07 -3.68
C ASP A 7 -15.40 5.41 -2.36
N ALA A 8 -14.39 4.97 -1.63
CA ALA A 8 -14.57 4.31 -0.34
C ALA A 8 -14.31 5.25 0.84
N SER A 9 -14.15 6.56 0.63
CA SER A 9 -13.75 7.52 1.68
C SER A 9 -14.67 7.46 2.92
N GLU A 10 -15.96 7.17 2.73
CA GLU A 10 -16.93 7.02 3.83
C GLU A 10 -16.90 5.63 4.50
N PHE A 11 -16.39 4.62 3.79
CA PHE A 11 -16.36 3.22 4.20
C PHE A 11 -15.05 2.81 4.87
N MET A 12 -13.90 3.40 4.51
CA MET A 12 -12.57 2.92 4.93
C MET A 12 -12.17 3.20 6.40
N LYS A 13 -13.12 3.61 7.26
CA LYS A 13 -12.84 4.00 8.65
C LYS A 13 -12.57 2.82 9.59
N THR A 14 -13.04 1.61 9.26
CA THR A 14 -12.87 0.41 10.12
C THR A 14 -12.50 -0.81 9.28
N GLY A 15 -11.75 -1.75 9.87
CA GLY A 15 -11.35 -2.98 9.18
C GLY A 15 -12.53 -3.83 8.71
N ASP A 16 -13.65 -3.85 9.44
CA ASP A 16 -14.85 -4.61 9.04
C ASP A 16 -15.46 -4.09 7.74
N LYS A 17 -15.54 -2.76 7.57
CA LYS A 17 -16.07 -2.16 6.34
C LYS A 17 -15.12 -2.40 5.16
N VAL A 18 -13.81 -2.34 5.38
CA VAL A 18 -12.81 -2.70 4.37
C VAL A 18 -12.99 -4.17 3.97
N TYR A 19 -13.16 -5.06 4.94
CA TYR A 19 -13.40 -6.48 4.68
C TYR A 19 -14.66 -6.71 3.85
N GLN A 20 -15.78 -6.08 4.20
CA GLN A 20 -17.04 -6.19 3.45
C GLN A 20 -16.87 -5.74 1.99
N LEU A 21 -16.15 -4.64 1.77
CA LEU A 21 -15.84 -4.15 0.43
C LEU A 21 -15.00 -5.17 -0.35
N LEU A 22 -13.86 -5.61 0.21
CA LEU A 22 -13.00 -6.58 -0.47
C LEU A 22 -13.73 -7.90 -0.75
N ASN A 23 -14.56 -8.34 0.19
CA ASN A 23 -15.31 -9.57 0.06
C ASN A 23 -16.34 -9.51 -1.08
N SER A 24 -17.09 -8.41 -1.19
CA SER A 24 -18.08 -8.24 -2.27
C SER A 24 -17.41 -8.21 -3.65
N PHE A 25 -16.22 -7.62 -3.75
CA PHE A 25 -15.42 -7.65 -4.98
C PHE A 25 -14.96 -9.07 -5.35
N VAL A 26 -14.51 -9.87 -4.38
CA VAL A 26 -14.12 -11.26 -4.63
C VAL A 26 -15.32 -12.09 -5.09
N GLU A 27 -16.50 -11.86 -4.51
CA GLU A 27 -17.74 -12.53 -4.91
C GLU A 27 -18.18 -12.16 -6.34
N GLU A 28 -18.11 -10.87 -6.68
CA GLU A 28 -18.44 -10.36 -8.01
C GLU A 28 -17.52 -10.91 -9.11
N ILE A 29 -16.21 -10.97 -8.85
CA ILE A 29 -15.23 -11.56 -9.78
C ILE A 29 -15.34 -13.09 -9.78
N GLY A 30 -15.83 -13.67 -8.69
CA GLY A 30 -15.86 -15.10 -8.40
C GLY A 30 -14.56 -15.57 -7.76
N GLU A 31 -14.66 -16.23 -6.60
CA GLU A 31 -13.51 -16.63 -5.78
C GLU A 31 -12.45 -17.45 -6.55
N LYS A 32 -12.87 -18.33 -7.45
CA LYS A 32 -11.97 -19.14 -8.29
C LYS A 32 -11.06 -18.31 -9.21
N ASN A 33 -11.43 -17.06 -9.48
CA ASN A 33 -10.72 -16.15 -10.37
C ASN A 33 -9.81 -15.17 -9.60
N VAL A 34 -9.81 -15.21 -8.27
CA VAL A 34 -8.99 -14.31 -7.43
C VAL A 34 -7.97 -15.13 -6.64
N ILE A 35 -6.69 -14.96 -6.99
CA ILE A 35 -5.58 -15.64 -6.31
C ILE A 35 -5.01 -14.79 -5.16
N GLN A 36 -4.96 -13.47 -5.36
CA GLN A 36 -4.30 -12.57 -4.43
C GLN A 36 -5.03 -11.24 -4.32
N VAL A 37 -5.12 -10.73 -3.09
CA VAL A 37 -5.56 -9.37 -2.79
C VAL A 37 -4.39 -8.59 -2.19
N VAL A 38 -4.08 -7.44 -2.79
CA VAL A 38 -3.01 -6.54 -2.35
C VAL A 38 -3.62 -5.22 -1.92
N THR A 39 -3.39 -4.82 -0.66
CA THR A 39 -3.89 -3.56 -0.08
C THR A 39 -2.74 -2.80 0.58
N ASP A 40 -2.96 -1.56 1.03
CA ASP A 40 -1.94 -0.91 1.87
C ASP A 40 -1.74 -1.61 3.22
N ASN A 41 -0.76 -1.10 3.98
CA ASN A 41 -0.26 -1.66 5.23
C ASN A 41 -0.87 -0.99 6.47
N GLY A 42 -1.88 -0.13 6.29
CA GLY A 42 -2.66 0.46 7.38
C GLY A 42 -3.38 -0.61 8.18
N SER A 43 -3.55 -0.38 9.48
CA SER A 43 -4.06 -1.39 10.44
C SER A 43 -5.45 -1.92 10.07
N ASN A 44 -6.33 -1.07 9.55
CA ASN A 44 -7.65 -1.44 9.01
C ASN A 44 -7.55 -2.42 7.83
N TYR A 45 -6.62 -2.20 6.90
CA TYR A 45 -6.40 -3.08 5.76
C TYR A 45 -5.73 -4.39 6.16
N VAL A 46 -4.78 -4.34 7.10
CA VAL A 46 -4.13 -5.54 7.65
C VAL A 46 -5.16 -6.45 8.33
N MET A 47 -6.07 -5.88 9.13
CA MET A 47 -7.17 -6.63 9.75
C MET A 47 -8.07 -7.26 8.67
N ALA A 48 -8.54 -6.45 7.73
CA ALA A 48 -9.46 -6.89 6.69
C ALA A 48 -8.87 -7.98 5.79
N GLY A 49 -7.61 -7.82 5.40
CA GLY A 49 -6.89 -8.77 4.56
C GLY A 49 -6.64 -10.09 5.25
N LYS A 50 -6.22 -10.07 6.53
CA LYS A 50 -6.09 -11.29 7.34
C LYS A 50 -7.43 -12.00 7.51
N LEU A 51 -8.50 -11.26 7.75
CA LEU A 51 -9.85 -11.83 7.86
C LEU A 51 -10.29 -12.46 6.54
N LEU A 52 -10.05 -11.80 5.40
CA LEU A 52 -10.35 -12.31 4.07
C LEU A 52 -9.60 -13.61 3.75
N GLN A 53 -8.31 -13.66 4.10
CA GLN A 53 -7.51 -14.88 3.93
C GLN A 53 -7.97 -16.01 4.87
N ALA A 54 -8.46 -15.68 6.07
CA ALA A 54 -9.02 -16.67 6.99
C ALA A 54 -10.37 -17.22 6.50
N THR A 55 -11.21 -16.40 5.85
CA THR A 55 -12.51 -16.84 5.31
C THR A 55 -12.39 -17.54 3.96
N ARG A 56 -11.35 -17.26 3.18
CA ARG A 56 -11.13 -17.82 1.83
C ARG A 56 -9.75 -18.47 1.72
N THR A 57 -9.68 -19.75 2.07
CA THR A 57 -8.41 -20.50 2.20
C THR A 57 -7.60 -20.66 0.90
N LYS A 58 -8.20 -20.40 -0.27
CA LYS A 58 -7.53 -20.45 -1.59
C LYS A 58 -6.97 -19.10 -2.04
N LEU A 59 -7.28 -18.03 -1.31
CA LEU A 59 -6.89 -16.66 -1.62
C LEU A 59 -5.83 -16.19 -0.63
N PHE A 60 -4.81 -15.48 -1.12
CA PHE A 60 -3.76 -14.89 -0.28
C PHE A 60 -3.91 -13.38 -0.18
N TRP A 61 -3.64 -12.83 1.00
CA TRP A 61 -3.54 -11.39 1.20
C TRP A 61 -2.09 -11.00 1.50
N THR A 62 -1.65 -9.88 0.91
CA THR A 62 -0.32 -9.31 1.17
C THR A 62 -0.37 -7.78 1.22
N PRO A 63 0.47 -7.14 2.05
CA PRO A 63 0.59 -5.68 2.03
C PRO A 63 1.24 -5.18 0.74
N CYS A 64 0.93 -3.94 0.38
CA CYS A 64 1.41 -3.29 -0.82
C CYS A 64 2.91 -3.01 -0.70
N ALA A 65 3.71 -3.68 -1.54
CA ALA A 65 5.16 -3.51 -1.59
C ALA A 65 5.57 -2.04 -1.78
N ALA A 66 4.85 -1.31 -2.63
CA ALA A 66 5.15 0.08 -2.89
C ALA A 66 4.95 0.96 -1.64
N HIS A 67 3.90 0.69 -0.85
CA HIS A 67 3.71 1.39 0.42
C HIS A 67 4.74 0.99 1.47
N CYS A 68 5.15 -0.28 1.52
CA CYS A 68 6.26 -0.72 2.37
C CYS A 68 7.56 0.01 2.04
N LEU A 69 7.86 0.21 0.75
CA LEU A 69 9.04 0.98 0.32
C LEU A 69 8.97 2.45 0.76
N ASP A 70 7.79 3.07 0.69
CA ASP A 70 7.59 4.44 1.18
C ASP A 70 7.91 4.51 2.69
N LEU A 71 7.40 3.57 3.50
CA LEU A 71 7.68 3.54 4.94
C LEU A 71 9.18 3.34 5.24
N MET A 72 9.84 2.43 4.53
CA MET A 72 11.29 2.22 4.67
C MET A 72 12.08 3.49 4.34
N LEU A 73 11.70 4.21 3.28
CA LEU A 73 12.38 5.44 2.89
C LEU A 73 12.11 6.60 3.84
N GLU A 74 10.92 6.66 4.42
CA GLU A 74 10.60 7.62 5.47
C GLU A 74 11.54 7.44 6.67
N ASP A 75 11.73 6.19 7.11
CA ASP A 75 12.61 5.86 8.22
C ASP A 75 14.10 6.10 7.88
N ILE A 76 14.52 5.78 6.66
CA ILE A 76 15.86 6.11 6.17
C ILE A 76 16.07 7.64 6.17
N GLY A 77 15.06 8.41 5.77
CA GLY A 77 15.11 9.87 5.76
C GLY A 77 15.27 10.49 7.16
N LYS A 78 14.83 9.79 8.21
CA LYS A 78 14.99 10.22 9.62
C LYS A 78 16.41 10.04 10.15
N ILE A 79 17.25 9.21 9.51
CA ILE A 79 18.65 8.98 9.93
C ILE A 79 19.44 10.30 9.82
N ALA A 80 20.08 10.74 10.90
CA ALA A 80 20.73 12.06 10.98
C ALA A 80 21.73 12.34 9.83
N LYS A 81 22.51 11.33 9.43
CA LYS A 81 23.45 11.44 8.30
C LYS A 81 22.72 11.69 6.97
N VAL A 82 21.65 10.94 6.72
CA VAL A 82 20.82 11.06 5.51
C VAL A 82 20.11 12.40 5.51
N LYS A 83 19.48 12.78 6.63
CA LYS A 83 18.80 14.07 6.81
C LYS A 83 19.73 15.27 6.58
N LYS A 84 21.00 15.17 6.98
CA LYS A 84 22.02 16.20 6.69
C LYS A 84 22.36 16.23 5.20
N PHE A 85 22.52 15.07 4.58
CA PHE A 85 22.82 14.95 3.15
C PHE A 85 21.68 15.48 2.26
N THR A 86 20.43 15.26 2.67
CA THR A 86 19.24 15.71 1.94
C THR A 86 18.86 17.16 2.21
N ASN A 87 19.69 17.92 2.94
CA ASN A 87 19.36 19.27 3.41
C ASN A 87 17.98 19.35 4.09
N LYS A 88 17.66 18.35 4.92
CA LYS A 88 16.36 18.18 5.60
C LYS A 88 15.15 17.98 4.67
N SER A 89 15.38 17.68 3.40
CA SER A 89 14.30 17.33 2.46
C SER A 89 13.76 15.92 2.77
N GLU A 90 12.45 15.75 2.68
CA GLU A 90 11.80 14.44 2.78
C GLU A 90 12.15 13.57 1.56
N LEU A 91 12.40 12.29 1.80
CA LEU A 91 12.68 11.31 0.73
C LEU A 91 11.41 10.84 0.02
N VAL A 92 10.27 10.96 0.70
CA VAL A 92 8.95 10.50 0.27
C VAL A 92 7.99 11.68 0.32
N ARG A 93 7.09 11.81 -0.66
CA ARG A 93 5.98 12.78 -0.59
C ARG A 93 4.68 12.08 -0.29
N HIS A 94 3.89 12.63 0.63
CA HIS A 94 2.59 12.07 1.06
C HIS A 94 1.43 12.25 0.05
N GLY A 95 1.71 12.56 -1.23
CA GLY A 95 0.70 12.85 -2.26
C GLY A 95 0.35 11.67 -3.17
N VAL A 96 -0.63 11.86 -4.07
CA VAL A 96 -1.09 10.84 -5.05
C VAL A 96 0.07 10.33 -5.95
N THR A 97 1.14 11.12 -6.10
CA THR A 97 2.35 10.79 -6.85
C THR A 97 3.46 10.13 -6.01
N LYS A 98 3.18 9.68 -4.78
CA LYS A 98 4.18 9.16 -3.82
C LYS A 98 5.14 8.13 -4.43
N PHE A 99 4.60 7.21 -5.23
CA PHE A 99 5.37 6.16 -5.88
C PHE A 99 6.33 6.69 -6.95
N ALA A 100 5.92 7.70 -7.71
CA ALA A 100 6.79 8.35 -8.70
C ALA A 100 7.91 9.14 -8.00
N THR A 101 7.61 9.78 -6.87
CA THR A 101 8.60 10.58 -6.13
C THR A 101 9.67 9.71 -5.48
N THR A 102 9.29 8.58 -4.90
CA THR A 102 10.21 7.59 -4.32
C THR A 102 11.19 7.08 -5.38
N PHE A 103 10.68 6.69 -6.55
CA PHE A 103 11.49 6.23 -7.67
C PHE A 103 12.47 7.30 -8.16
N LEU A 104 12.00 8.54 -8.37
CA LEU A 104 12.84 9.65 -8.83
C LEU A 104 13.91 10.03 -7.80
N THR A 105 13.62 9.99 -6.50
CA THR A 105 14.59 10.24 -5.43
C THR A 105 15.71 9.18 -5.45
N LEU A 106 15.36 7.89 -5.53
CA LEU A 106 16.34 6.81 -5.64
C LEU A 106 17.18 6.92 -6.91
N GLN A 107 16.55 7.26 -8.05
CA GLN A 107 17.27 7.48 -9.30
C GLN A 107 18.27 8.65 -9.20
N ARG A 108 17.93 9.72 -8.48
CA ARG A 108 18.85 10.84 -8.23
C ARG A 108 20.04 10.42 -7.36
N PHE A 109 19.81 9.63 -6.31
CA PHE A 109 20.92 9.10 -5.50
C PHE A 109 21.86 8.21 -6.32
N HIS A 110 21.31 7.36 -7.20
CA HIS A 110 22.13 6.52 -8.06
C HIS A 110 22.98 7.34 -9.04
N LYS A 111 22.44 8.43 -9.60
CA LYS A 111 23.14 9.34 -10.52
C LYS A 111 24.15 10.28 -9.83
N GLN A 112 24.13 10.39 -8.51
CA GLN A 112 25.06 11.22 -7.72
C GLN A 112 26.26 10.42 -7.18
N LYS A 113 26.38 9.14 -7.53
CA LYS A 113 27.66 8.40 -7.47
C LYS A 113 28.52 8.76 -8.67
#